data_AF-A0A848XVY1-F1
#
_entry.id   AF-A0A848XVY1-F1
#
_cell.length_a   1.000
_cell.length_b   1.000
_cell.length_c   1.000
_cell.angle_alpha   90.00
_cell.angle_beta   90.00
_cell.angle_gamma   90.00
#
_symmetry.space_group_name_H-M   'P 1'
#
loop_
_entity.id
_entity.type
_entity.pdbx_description
1 polymer ?
#
loop_
_entity_poly.entity_id
_entity_poly.type
_entity_poly.pdbx_seq_one_letter_code
_entity_poly.pdbx_strand_id
1 'polypeptide(L)'
;MKLYALMLLQDAAGDGGFTNMLVQRFNEGNEGGFMWPVLICLVIGLAIAFERIISLNRADINSRKFMSDVKEALERGGVSEAEEVCANTRGPVASVVQAGLLRYDEGMDAVEKAVVSYGSIEMSFLERGLVWLSLFISLAPMFGFLGTVWGMILAFDAIEQAGDISPSLVANGIKVALITTVAGLIVAIILQIFYNYAVSKIDRIVAEMEEASVELIDALAMMNMGRPIRAVPAAAERAAIGSGDDDVTTTDA
;
A
#
# COMPACT_ATOMS: atom_id res chain seq x y z
N MET A 1 -32.54 5.97 25.21
CA MET A 1 -31.42 5.59 24.32
C MET A 1 -31.21 6.60 23.17
N LYS A 2 -32.24 7.01 22.43
CA LYS A 2 -32.14 8.08 21.41
C LYS A 2 -31.72 9.46 21.95
N LEU A 3 -32.06 9.79 23.21
CA LEU A 3 -31.70 11.07 23.83
C LEU A 3 -30.20 11.20 24.17
N TYR A 4 -29.56 10.08 24.58
CA TYR A 4 -28.11 10.03 24.82
C TYR A 4 -27.31 10.08 23.51
N ALA A 5 -27.81 9.45 22.45
CA ALA A 5 -27.20 9.52 21.12
C ALA A 5 -27.30 10.94 20.51
N LEU A 6 -28.38 11.67 20.79
CA LEU A 6 -28.54 13.06 20.36
C LEU A 6 -27.65 14.02 21.17
N MET A 7 -27.47 13.77 22.45
CA MET A 7 -26.58 14.56 23.33
C MET A 7 -25.09 14.36 22.96
N LEU A 8 -24.70 13.14 22.58
CA LEU A 8 -23.37 12.84 22.03
C LEU A 8 -23.12 13.46 20.65
N LEU A 9 -24.17 13.62 19.83
CA LEU A 9 -24.08 14.34 18.55
C LEU A 9 -24.08 15.86 18.73
N GLN A 10 -24.70 16.37 19.79
CA GLN A 10 -24.74 17.80 20.09
C GLN A 10 -23.43 18.32 20.71
N ASP A 11 -22.70 17.48 21.44
CA ASP A 11 -21.31 17.76 21.88
C ASP A 11 -20.32 17.70 20.71
N ALA A 12 -20.64 16.95 19.65
CA ALA A 12 -19.87 16.89 18.41
C ALA A 12 -20.17 18.08 17.45
N ALA A 13 -21.27 18.80 17.68
CA ALA A 13 -21.71 19.95 16.88
C ALA A 13 -21.43 21.32 17.54
N GLY A 14 -20.66 21.34 18.64
CA GLY A 14 -20.08 22.55 19.19
C GLY A 14 -18.66 22.74 18.68
N ASP A 15 -18.43 23.80 17.92
CA ASP A 15 -17.14 24.27 17.38
C ASP A 15 -16.04 24.57 18.45
N GLY A 16 -16.21 24.11 19.69
CA GLY A 16 -15.32 24.34 20.82
C GLY A 16 -15.38 23.28 21.93
N GLY A 17 -15.95 22.09 21.69
CA GLY A 17 -16.01 21.00 22.69
C GLY A 17 -14.81 20.06 22.59
N PHE A 18 -14.81 19.19 21.58
CA PHE A 18 -13.76 18.19 21.36
C PHE A 18 -12.41 18.80 20.98
N THR A 19 -12.39 19.76 20.05
CA THR A 19 -11.17 20.45 19.62
C THR A 19 -10.53 21.21 20.78
N ASN A 20 -11.34 21.88 21.61
CA ASN A 20 -10.85 22.63 22.76
C ASN A 20 -10.36 21.68 23.87
N MET A 21 -11.01 20.52 24.05
CA MET A 21 -10.53 19.45 24.92
C MET A 21 -9.17 18.90 24.44
N LEU A 22 -8.98 18.67 23.14
CA LEU A 22 -7.71 18.24 22.58
C LEU A 22 -6.61 19.28 22.76
N VAL A 23 -6.91 20.56 22.47
CA VAL A 23 -5.98 21.68 22.68
C VAL A 23 -5.62 21.81 24.15
N GLN A 24 -6.58 21.65 25.06
CA GLN A 24 -6.33 21.67 26.50
C GLN A 24 -5.40 20.52 26.89
N ARG A 25 -5.66 19.28 26.46
CA ARG A 25 -4.78 18.12 26.76
C ARG A 25 -3.41 18.26 26.13
N PHE A 26 -3.32 18.84 24.94
CA PHE A 26 -2.05 19.16 24.30
C PHE A 26 -1.24 20.15 25.13
N ASN A 27 -1.88 21.24 25.57
CA ASN A 27 -1.23 22.25 26.41
C ASN A 27 -0.80 21.69 27.77
N GLU A 28 -1.63 20.84 28.40
CA GLU A 28 -1.27 20.12 29.64
C GLU A 28 -0.08 19.18 29.44
N GLY A 29 -0.06 18.41 28.34
CA GLY A 29 1.06 17.52 28.01
C GLY A 29 2.35 18.25 27.61
N ASN A 30 2.24 19.49 27.15
CA ASN A 30 3.37 20.27 26.66
C ASN A 30 4.22 20.92 27.77
N GLU A 31 3.86 20.78 29.05
CA GLU A 31 4.70 21.26 30.16
C GLU A 31 6.14 20.71 30.10
N GLY A 32 6.34 19.52 29.50
CA GLY A 32 7.66 18.93 29.25
C GLY A 32 8.26 19.17 27.85
N GLY A 33 7.56 19.86 26.94
CA GLY A 33 8.02 20.12 25.56
C GLY A 33 7.99 18.93 24.58
N PHE A 34 7.73 17.71 25.05
CA PHE A 34 7.74 16.48 24.23
C PHE A 34 6.49 16.27 23.35
N MET A 35 5.43 17.05 23.56
CA MET A 35 4.23 17.01 22.72
C MET A 35 4.47 17.54 21.30
N TRP A 36 5.37 18.52 21.13
CA TRP A 36 5.72 19.07 19.81
C TRP A 36 6.38 18.04 18.89
N PRO A 37 7.42 17.29 19.31
CA PRO A 37 7.97 16.18 18.53
C PRO A 37 6.92 15.14 18.11
N VAL A 38 6.02 14.75 19.02
CA VAL A 38 4.91 13.82 18.70
C VAL A 38 4.01 14.37 17.61
N LEU A 39 3.65 15.66 17.68
CA LEU A 39 2.85 16.32 16.66
C LEU A 39 3.58 16.41 15.31
N ILE A 40 4.89 16.68 15.31
CA ILE A 40 5.71 16.69 14.10
C ILE A 40 5.70 15.31 13.44
N CYS A 41 5.84 14.23 14.23
CA CYS A 41 5.73 12.87 13.71
C CYS A 41 4.37 12.61 13.05
N LEU A 42 3.28 13.11 13.64
CA LEU A 42 1.94 12.99 13.05
C LEU A 42 1.85 13.73 11.71
N VAL A 43 2.24 15.00 11.67
CA VAL A 43 2.10 15.84 10.46
C VAL A 43 2.95 15.30 9.32
N ILE A 44 4.23 15.02 9.57
CA ILE A 44 5.14 14.50 8.54
C ILE A 44 4.73 13.07 8.14
N GLY A 45 4.40 12.22 9.11
CA GLY A 45 3.93 10.86 8.85
C GLY A 45 2.68 10.83 7.98
N LEU A 46 1.69 11.69 8.26
CA LEU A 46 0.48 11.79 7.44
C LEU A 46 0.78 12.35 6.05
N ALA A 47 1.66 13.35 5.93
CA ALA A 47 2.05 13.88 4.63
C ALA A 47 2.66 12.79 3.73
N ILE A 48 3.55 11.97 4.28
CA ILE A 48 4.15 10.82 3.58
C ILE A 48 3.08 9.76 3.28
N ALA A 49 2.22 9.43 4.24
CA ALA A 49 1.15 8.46 4.05
C ALA A 49 0.22 8.84 2.89
N PHE A 50 -0.23 10.10 2.83
CA PHE A 50 -1.11 10.57 1.75
C PHE A 50 -0.39 10.60 0.40
N GLU A 51 0.85 11.05 0.35
CA GLU A 51 1.67 10.99 -0.88
C GLU A 51 1.74 9.56 -1.41
N ARG A 52 2.06 8.58 -0.54
CA ARG A 52 2.13 7.16 -0.93
C ARG A 52 0.81 6.63 -1.43
N ILE A 53 -0.30 6.91 -0.75
CA ILE A 53 -1.63 6.42 -1.15
C ILE A 53 -2.02 6.95 -2.52
N ILE A 54 -1.78 8.23 -2.79
CA ILE A 54 -2.07 8.85 -4.09
C ILE A 54 -1.16 8.26 -5.17
N SER A 55 0.13 8.09 -4.88
CA SER A 55 1.09 7.52 -5.81
C SER A 55 0.75 6.09 -6.20
N LEU A 56 0.44 5.23 -5.22
CA LEU A 56 0.07 3.83 -5.45
C LEU A 56 -1.27 3.70 -6.19
N ASN A 57 -2.25 4.55 -5.89
CA ASN A 57 -3.52 4.55 -6.62
C ASN A 57 -3.38 5.04 -8.06
N ARG A 58 -2.36 5.86 -8.37
CA ARG A 58 -2.03 6.26 -9.74
C ARG A 58 -1.23 5.21 -10.50
N ALA A 59 -0.48 4.37 -9.80
CA ALA A 59 0.27 3.25 -10.38
C ALA A 59 -0.62 2.04 -10.70
N ASP A 60 -1.74 1.90 -10.00
CA ASP A 60 -2.73 0.84 -10.18
C ASP A 60 -3.44 0.95 -11.54
N ILE A 61 -3.39 -0.10 -12.34
CA ILE A 61 -4.07 -0.19 -13.64
C ILE A 61 -4.98 -1.40 -13.71
N ASN A 62 -5.83 -1.45 -14.74
CA ASN A 62 -6.59 -2.66 -15.03
C ASN A 62 -5.69 -3.68 -15.75
N SER A 63 -4.88 -4.40 -14.96
CA SER A 63 -3.87 -5.35 -15.43
C SER A 63 -4.45 -6.44 -16.33
N ARG A 64 -5.68 -6.93 -16.03
CA ARG A 64 -6.39 -7.90 -16.89
C ARG A 64 -6.72 -7.35 -18.27
N LYS A 65 -7.26 -6.13 -18.33
CA LYS A 65 -7.58 -5.49 -19.61
C LYS A 65 -6.29 -5.23 -20.40
N PHE A 66 -5.29 -4.68 -19.72
CA PHE A 66 -3.98 -4.42 -20.32
C PHE A 66 -3.36 -5.69 -20.93
N MET A 67 -3.32 -6.80 -20.18
CA MET A 67 -2.80 -8.07 -20.71
C MET A 67 -3.63 -8.64 -21.86
N SER A 68 -4.95 -8.45 -21.84
CA SER A 68 -5.78 -8.81 -23.00
C SER A 68 -5.41 -7.99 -24.25
N ASP A 69 -5.21 -6.68 -24.10
CA ASP A 69 -4.84 -5.79 -25.20
C ASP A 69 -3.43 -6.13 -25.74
N VAL A 70 -2.48 -6.47 -24.85
CA VAL A 70 -1.13 -6.93 -25.22
C VAL A 70 -1.17 -8.24 -26.00
N LYS A 71 -1.94 -9.24 -25.53
CA LYS A 71 -2.07 -10.53 -26.21
C LYS A 71 -2.70 -10.39 -27.60
N GLU A 72 -3.72 -9.53 -27.73
CA GLU A 72 -4.35 -9.23 -29.02
C GLU A 72 -3.37 -8.54 -29.99
N ALA A 73 -2.54 -7.62 -29.49
CA ALA A 73 -1.49 -6.99 -30.29
C ALA A 73 -0.40 -7.98 -30.73
N LEU A 74 -0.01 -8.91 -29.86
CA LEU A 74 0.92 -10.00 -30.22
C LEU A 74 0.36 -10.89 -31.34
N GLU A 75 -0.94 -11.22 -31.32
CA GLU A 75 -1.58 -12.02 -32.37
C GLU A 75 -1.70 -11.27 -33.71
N ARG A 76 -1.89 -9.95 -33.68
CA ARG A 76 -2.13 -9.14 -34.88
C ARG A 76 -0.85 -8.73 -35.60
N GLY A 77 0.12 -8.19 -34.86
CA GLY A 77 1.31 -7.54 -35.42
C GLY A 77 2.61 -7.97 -34.73
N GLY A 78 2.56 -8.96 -33.84
CA GLY A 78 3.71 -9.48 -33.13
C GLY A 78 4.24 -8.50 -32.06
N VAL A 79 5.53 -8.63 -31.75
CA VAL A 79 6.17 -7.92 -30.63
C VAL A 79 6.13 -6.41 -30.79
N SER A 80 6.36 -5.89 -32.00
CA SER A 80 6.38 -4.44 -32.23
C SER A 80 5.05 -3.75 -31.93
N GLU A 81 3.93 -4.41 -32.20
CA GLU A 81 2.60 -3.84 -31.90
C GLU A 81 2.27 -3.93 -30.41
N ALA A 82 2.71 -5.00 -29.74
CA ALA A 82 2.58 -5.14 -28.30
C ALA A 82 3.42 -4.11 -27.51
N GLU A 83 4.60 -3.76 -28.04
CA GLU A 83 5.43 -2.68 -27.47
C GLU A 83 4.72 -1.33 -27.48
N GLU A 84 3.95 -1.03 -28.54
CA GLU A 84 3.19 0.22 -28.63
C GLU A 84 2.08 0.29 -27.58
N VAL A 85 1.39 -0.83 -27.32
CA VAL A 85 0.38 -0.93 -26.24
C VAL A 85 1.03 -0.66 -24.87
N CYS A 86 2.21 -1.22 -24.65
CA CYS A 86 2.97 -1.02 -23.42
C CYS A 86 3.45 0.43 -23.27
N ALA A 87 3.96 1.05 -24.33
CA ALA A 87 4.44 2.43 -24.33
C ALA A 87 3.32 3.45 -24.03
N ASN A 88 2.09 3.14 -24.41
CA ASN A 88 0.92 3.98 -24.15
C ASN A 88 0.27 3.73 -22.78
N THR A 89 0.71 2.70 -22.05
CA THR A 89 0.15 2.33 -20.75
C THR A 89 1.13 2.70 -19.64
N ARG A 90 0.63 3.44 -18.64
CA ARG A 90 1.42 3.79 -17.46
C ARG A 90 1.28 2.71 -16.40
N GLY A 91 2.32 2.49 -15.61
CA GLY A 91 2.25 1.65 -14.42
C GLY A 91 3.27 0.52 -14.44
N PRO A 92 3.53 -0.08 -13.27
CA PRO A 92 4.63 -1.04 -13.09
C PRO A 92 4.40 -2.33 -13.88
N VAL A 93 3.15 -2.78 -14.00
CA VAL A 93 2.78 -3.95 -14.83
C VAL A 93 3.16 -3.72 -16.30
N ALA A 94 2.87 -2.54 -16.84
CA ALA A 94 3.23 -2.18 -18.21
C ALA A 94 4.76 -2.07 -18.40
N SER A 95 5.47 -1.46 -17.43
CA SER A 95 6.94 -1.39 -17.45
C SER A 95 7.59 -2.78 -17.51
N VAL A 96 7.11 -3.73 -16.70
CA VAL A 96 7.66 -5.10 -16.65
C VAL A 96 7.40 -5.84 -17.95
N VAL A 97 6.18 -5.74 -18.49
CA VAL A 97 5.83 -6.39 -19.76
C VAL A 97 6.64 -5.81 -20.91
N GLN A 98 6.79 -4.48 -20.96
CA GLN A 98 7.62 -3.81 -21.96
C GLN A 98 9.08 -4.27 -21.91
N ALA A 99 9.64 -4.40 -20.71
CA ALA A 99 11.02 -4.86 -20.54
C ALA A 99 11.24 -6.29 -21.07
N GLY A 100 10.23 -7.16 -20.92
CA GLY A 100 10.24 -8.49 -21.52
C GLY A 100 10.21 -8.44 -23.05
N LEU A 101 9.28 -7.67 -23.62
CA LEU A 101 9.13 -7.52 -25.07
C LEU A 101 10.41 -6.98 -25.74
N LEU A 102 11.05 -5.96 -25.16
CA LEU A 102 12.28 -5.36 -25.69
C LEU A 102 13.47 -6.32 -25.74
N ARG A 103 13.43 -7.43 -24.98
CA ARG A 103 14.47 -8.47 -24.96
C ARG A 103 14.08 -9.73 -25.72
N TYR A 104 12.95 -9.72 -26.42
CA TYR A 104 12.47 -10.89 -27.14
C TYR A 104 13.47 -11.41 -28.19
N ASP A 105 14.12 -10.50 -28.94
CA ASP A 105 15.11 -10.86 -29.97
C ASP A 105 16.37 -11.53 -29.42
N GLU A 106 16.63 -11.38 -28.11
CA GLU A 106 17.76 -12.01 -27.41
C GLU A 106 17.44 -13.45 -26.93
N GLY A 107 16.18 -13.90 -27.09
CA GLY A 107 15.69 -15.23 -26.73
C GLY A 107 14.89 -15.28 -25.40
N MET A 108 14.15 -16.37 -25.19
CA MET A 108 13.27 -16.51 -24.02
C MET A 108 13.99 -16.40 -22.67
N ASP A 109 15.21 -16.95 -22.57
CA ASP A 109 16.04 -16.80 -21.36
C ASP A 109 16.33 -15.33 -21.03
N ALA A 110 16.46 -14.47 -22.04
CA ALA A 110 16.68 -13.03 -21.86
C ALA A 110 15.39 -12.32 -21.43
N VAL A 111 14.24 -12.73 -21.97
CA VAL A 111 12.90 -12.26 -21.57
C VAL A 111 12.65 -12.57 -20.08
N GLU A 112 12.83 -13.83 -19.65
CA GLU A 112 12.62 -14.23 -18.26
C GLU A 112 13.50 -13.42 -17.30
N LYS A 113 14.79 -13.26 -17.64
CA LYS A 113 15.71 -12.44 -16.85
C LYS A 113 15.31 -10.96 -16.84
N ALA A 114 14.83 -10.42 -17.95
CA ALA A 114 14.38 -9.04 -18.05
C ALA A 114 13.22 -8.79 -17.11
N VAL A 115 12.19 -9.62 -17.19
CA VAL A 115 10.95 -9.51 -16.46
C VAL A 115 11.20 -9.62 -14.95
N VAL A 116 12.03 -10.58 -14.50
CA VAL A 116 12.43 -10.72 -13.08
C VAL A 116 13.22 -9.50 -12.59
N SER A 117 14.19 -9.03 -13.38
CA SER A 117 15.03 -7.89 -13.00
C SER A 117 14.23 -6.59 -12.93
N TYR A 118 13.38 -6.32 -13.92
CA TYR A 118 12.55 -5.11 -13.93
C TYR A 118 11.43 -5.18 -12.90
N GLY A 119 10.86 -6.37 -12.64
CA GLY A 119 9.90 -6.58 -11.56
C GLY A 119 10.48 -6.19 -10.20
N SER A 120 11.73 -6.60 -9.93
CA SER A 120 12.44 -6.22 -8.70
C SER A 120 12.70 -4.71 -8.59
N ILE A 121 13.01 -4.06 -9.73
CA ILE A 121 13.23 -2.62 -9.80
C ILE A 121 11.93 -1.86 -9.51
N GLU A 122 10.82 -2.23 -10.15
CA GLU A 122 9.49 -1.63 -9.95
C GLU A 122 8.99 -1.84 -8.52
N MET A 123 9.17 -3.03 -7.94
CA MET A 123 8.88 -3.29 -6.53
C MET A 123 9.62 -2.32 -5.61
N SER A 124 10.92 -2.07 -5.85
CA SER A 124 11.69 -1.10 -5.06
C SER A 124 11.15 0.34 -5.20
N PHE A 125 10.64 0.73 -6.37
CA PHE A 125 9.97 2.02 -6.55
C PHE A 125 8.64 2.09 -5.79
N LEU A 126 7.87 1.01 -5.78
CA LEU A 126 6.61 0.87 -5.04
C LEU A 126 6.80 0.86 -3.51
N GLU A 127 7.97 0.48 -3.00
CA GLU A 127 8.28 0.52 -1.56
C GLU A 127 8.86 1.86 -1.09
N ARG A 128 9.34 2.70 -2.02
CA ARG A 128 10.00 3.97 -1.70
C ARG A 128 9.18 4.82 -0.72
N GLY A 129 9.79 5.31 0.36
CA GLY A 129 9.08 6.16 1.31
C GLY A 129 8.32 5.42 2.42
N LEU A 130 8.04 4.12 2.28
CA LEU A 130 7.49 3.33 3.39
C LEU A 130 8.44 3.26 4.58
N VAL A 131 9.75 3.24 4.33
CA VAL A 131 10.77 3.28 5.39
C VAL A 131 10.63 4.55 6.25
N TRP A 132 10.35 5.70 5.63
CA TRP A 132 10.14 6.95 6.36
C TRP A 132 8.83 6.94 7.15
N LEU A 133 7.76 6.37 6.59
CA LEU A 133 6.51 6.19 7.33
C LEU A 133 6.69 5.28 8.55
N SER A 134 7.40 4.16 8.39
CA SER A 134 7.76 3.23 9.46
C SER A 134 8.61 3.89 10.56
N LEU A 135 9.53 4.77 10.17
CA LEU A 135 10.30 5.57 11.11
C LEU A 135 9.40 6.41 12.00
N PHE A 136 8.44 7.17 11.45
CA PHE A 136 7.54 8.01 12.25
C PHE A 136 6.56 7.21 13.11
N ILE A 137 6.13 6.04 12.65
CA ILE A 137 5.36 5.09 13.44
C ILE A 137 6.15 4.66 14.69
N SER A 138 7.44 4.39 14.54
CA SER A 138 8.31 3.95 15.63
C SER A 138 8.72 5.11 16.55
N LEU A 139 8.95 6.30 16.00
CA LEU A 139 9.38 7.47 16.77
C LEU A 139 8.26 8.07 17.64
N ALA A 140 7.01 8.08 17.17
CA ALA A 140 5.93 8.72 17.92
C ALA A 140 5.72 8.12 19.34
N PRO A 141 5.68 6.79 19.55
CA PRO A 141 5.63 6.18 20.87
C PRO A 141 6.91 6.40 21.68
N MET A 142 8.08 6.44 21.02
CA MET A 142 9.35 6.70 21.70
C MET A 142 9.39 8.12 22.28
N PHE A 143 8.91 9.12 21.54
CA PHE A 143 8.74 10.48 22.08
C PHE A 143 7.68 10.54 23.18
N GLY A 144 6.59 9.77 23.04
CA GLY A 144 5.59 9.60 24.08
C GLY A 144 6.16 9.06 25.40
N PHE A 145 7.00 8.02 25.31
CA PHE A 145 7.72 7.42 26.43
C PHE A 145 8.81 8.34 26.99
N LEU A 146 9.53 9.06 26.14
CA LEU A 146 10.51 10.05 26.62
C LEU A 146 9.82 11.15 27.44
N GLY A 147 8.62 11.58 27.00
CA GLY A 147 7.79 12.52 27.75
C GLY A 147 7.37 12.02 29.13
N THR A 148 7.15 10.70 29.32
CA THR A 148 6.85 10.19 30.66
C THR A 148 8.05 10.22 31.58
N VAL A 149 9.21 9.79 31.08
CA VAL A 149 10.46 9.82 31.86
C VAL A 149 10.76 11.26 32.28
N TRP A 150 10.63 12.22 31.37
CA TRP A 150 10.86 13.62 31.69
C TRP A 150 9.82 14.20 32.67
N GLY A 151 8.53 13.91 32.47
CA GLY A 151 7.48 14.36 33.40
C GLY A 151 7.67 13.82 34.81
N MET A 152 8.18 12.59 34.95
CA MET A 152 8.55 12.03 36.25
C MET A 152 9.76 12.73 36.88
N ILE A 153 10.79 13.08 36.09
CA ILE A 153 11.93 13.86 36.59
C ILE A 153 11.45 15.20 37.16
N LEU A 154 10.64 15.94 36.39
CA LEU A 154 10.07 17.22 36.83
C LEU A 154 9.22 17.09 38.10
N ALA A 155 8.46 15.98 38.23
CA ALA A 155 7.68 15.71 39.43
C ALA A 155 8.58 15.55 40.66
N PHE A 156 9.67 14.78 40.55
CA PHE A 156 10.61 14.58 41.65
C PHE A 156 11.41 15.83 41.99
N ASP A 157 11.87 16.59 40.99
CA ASP A 157 12.56 17.87 41.20
C ASP A 157 11.68 18.86 41.96
N ALA A 158 10.37 18.85 41.70
CA ALA A 158 9.43 19.73 42.38
C ALA A 158 9.11 19.25 43.82
N ILE A 159 9.14 17.94 44.09
CA ILE A 159 9.07 17.40 45.47
C ILE A 159 10.32 17.81 46.27
N GLU A 160 11.51 17.66 45.66
CA GLU A 160 12.77 18.02 46.29
C GLU A 160 12.80 19.52 46.67
N GLN A 161 12.39 20.39 45.74
CA GLN A 161 12.33 21.84 45.97
C GLN A 161 11.29 22.25 47.02
N ALA A 162 10.14 21.57 47.06
CA ALA A 162 9.10 21.88 48.03
C ALA A 162 9.48 21.45 49.47
N GLY A 163 10.41 20.50 49.62
CA GLY A 163 10.82 19.94 50.91
C GLY A 163 9.72 19.16 51.64
N ASP A 164 8.57 18.95 50.99
CA ASP A 164 7.42 18.20 51.48
C ASP A 164 6.78 17.42 50.32
N ILE A 165 6.28 16.23 50.62
CA ILE A 165 5.64 15.36 49.63
C ILE A 165 4.15 15.71 49.61
N SER A 166 3.79 16.72 48.81
CA SER A 166 2.39 16.97 48.48
C SER A 166 1.89 15.96 47.44
N PRO A 167 0.89 15.11 47.74
CA PRO A 167 0.34 14.15 46.78
C PRO A 167 -0.17 14.79 45.48
N SER A 168 -0.66 16.03 45.56
CA SER A 168 -1.16 16.79 44.41
C SER A 168 -0.05 17.12 43.40
N LEU A 169 1.16 17.38 43.89
CA LEU A 169 2.31 17.79 43.09
C LEU A 169 2.86 16.60 42.29
N VAL A 170 2.91 15.42 42.93
CA VAL A 170 3.24 14.14 42.25
C VAL A 170 2.18 13.76 41.22
N ALA A 171 0.90 13.90 41.59
CA ALA A 171 -0.21 13.54 40.72
C ALA A 171 -0.24 14.37 39.43
N ASN A 172 0.17 15.64 39.48
CA ASN A 172 0.23 16.49 38.28
C ASN A 172 1.33 16.02 37.31
N GLY A 173 2.56 15.78 37.77
CA GLY A 173 3.64 15.30 36.91
C GLY A 173 3.34 13.94 36.25
N ILE A 174 2.69 13.03 36.99
CA ILE A 174 2.22 11.75 36.43
C ILE A 174 1.13 11.97 35.36
N LYS A 175 0.19 12.91 35.59
CA LYS A 175 -0.85 13.23 34.61
C LYS A 175 -0.24 13.71 33.28
N VAL A 176 0.69 14.67 33.33
CA VAL A 176 1.38 15.21 32.14
C VAL A 176 2.14 14.09 31.40
N ALA A 177 2.85 13.25 32.15
CA ALA A 177 3.56 12.10 31.63
C ALA A 177 2.63 11.17 30.83
N LEU A 178 1.52 10.76 31.44
CA LEU A 178 0.58 9.81 30.82
C LEU A 178 -0.10 10.39 29.55
N ILE A 179 -0.45 11.67 29.55
CA ILE A 179 -1.04 12.32 28.37
C ILE A 179 -0.09 12.23 27.16
N THR A 180 1.20 12.46 27.37
CA THR A 180 2.21 12.46 26.31
C THR A 180 2.40 11.06 25.71
N THR A 181 2.38 10.01 26.55
CA THR A 181 2.42 8.62 26.06
C THR A 181 1.17 8.23 25.27
N VAL A 182 -0.01 8.57 25.77
CA VAL A 182 -1.26 8.28 25.06
C VAL A 182 -1.28 8.97 23.70
N ALA A 183 -0.82 10.23 23.62
CA ALA A 183 -0.70 10.93 22.35
C ALA A 183 0.25 10.23 21.37
N GLY A 184 1.44 9.83 21.82
CA GLY A 184 2.41 9.10 20.99
C GLY A 184 1.86 7.78 20.44
N LEU A 185 1.11 7.04 21.26
CA LEU A 185 0.46 5.79 20.84
C LEU A 185 -0.65 6.03 19.82
N ILE A 186 -1.51 7.03 20.04
CA ILE A 186 -2.59 7.38 19.10
C ILE A 186 -2.00 7.74 17.72
N VAL A 187 -0.95 8.57 17.69
CA VAL A 187 -0.27 8.94 16.45
C VAL A 187 0.27 7.70 15.74
N ALA A 188 0.96 6.81 16.45
CA ALA A 188 1.51 5.59 15.86
C ALA A 188 0.42 4.68 15.29
N ILE A 189 -0.70 4.51 16.01
CA ILE A 189 -1.84 3.69 15.55
C ILE A 189 -2.40 4.25 14.24
N ILE A 190 -2.61 5.57 14.16
CA ILE A 190 -3.14 6.21 12.96
C ILE A 190 -2.18 5.98 11.77
N LEU A 191 -0.89 6.24 11.95
CA LEU A 191 0.10 6.05 10.89
C LEU A 191 0.23 4.58 10.48
N GLN A 192 0.13 3.64 11.42
CA GLN A 192 0.19 2.20 11.16
C GLN A 192 -0.95 1.73 10.25
N ILE A 193 -2.15 2.28 10.40
CA ILE A 193 -3.29 1.94 9.53
C ILE A 193 -2.96 2.29 8.07
N PHE A 194 -2.43 3.49 7.83
CA PHE A 194 -2.05 3.92 6.48
C PHE A 194 -0.87 3.11 5.92
N TYR A 195 0.11 2.79 6.76
CA TYR A 195 1.23 1.94 6.37
C TYR A 195 0.74 0.56 5.90
N ASN A 196 -0.13 -0.10 6.67
CA ASN A 196 -0.66 -1.41 6.30
C ASN A 196 -1.49 -1.37 5.02
N TYR A 197 -2.27 -0.30 4.81
CA TYR A 197 -2.98 -0.09 3.55
C TYR A 197 -2.02 0.03 2.37
N ALA A 198 -0.96 0.82 2.50
CA ALA A 198 0.03 1.00 1.45
C ALA A 198 0.77 -0.31 1.14
N VAL A 199 1.19 -1.07 2.16
CA VAL A 199 1.80 -2.40 1.98
C VAL A 199 0.86 -3.35 1.24
N SER A 200 -0.39 -3.49 1.69
CA SER A 200 -1.37 -4.37 1.02
C SER A 200 -1.63 -3.97 -0.44
N LYS A 201 -1.60 -2.67 -0.74
CA LYS A 201 -1.74 -2.16 -2.10
C LYS A 201 -0.52 -2.52 -2.96
N ILE A 202 0.69 -2.41 -2.41
CA ILE A 202 1.94 -2.80 -3.08
C ILE A 202 1.94 -4.29 -3.37
N ASP A 203 1.63 -5.13 -2.38
CA ASP A 203 1.58 -6.59 -2.53
C ASP A 203 0.64 -7.00 -3.67
N ARG A 204 -0.52 -6.33 -3.78
CA ARG A 204 -1.44 -6.59 -4.88
C ARG A 204 -0.85 -6.22 -6.23
N ILE A 205 -0.22 -5.05 -6.35
CA ILE A 205 0.41 -4.62 -7.60
C ILE A 205 1.56 -5.56 -7.99
N VAL A 206 2.37 -6.00 -7.02
CA VAL A 206 3.46 -6.97 -7.25
C VAL A 206 2.89 -8.30 -7.74
N ALA A 207 1.82 -8.81 -7.13
CA ALA A 207 1.15 -10.01 -7.61
C ALA A 207 0.60 -9.87 -9.04
N GLU A 208 0.05 -8.71 -9.38
CA GLU A 208 -0.40 -8.40 -10.75
C GLU A 208 0.77 -8.33 -11.75
N MET A 209 1.94 -7.84 -11.32
CA MET A 209 3.16 -7.86 -12.14
C MET A 209 3.65 -9.29 -12.38
N GLU A 210 3.64 -10.14 -11.35
CA GLU A 210 4.02 -11.56 -11.46
C GLU A 210 3.05 -12.33 -12.37
N GLU A 211 1.74 -12.12 -12.23
CA GLU A 211 0.72 -12.74 -13.10
C GLU A 211 0.92 -12.31 -14.56
N ALA A 212 1.10 -11.00 -14.82
CA ALA A 212 1.36 -10.47 -16.15
C ALA A 212 2.69 -10.99 -16.75
N SER A 213 3.71 -11.19 -15.91
CA SER A 213 5.01 -11.75 -16.29
C SER A 213 4.86 -13.18 -16.84
N VAL A 214 4.13 -14.02 -16.11
CA VAL A 214 3.84 -15.40 -16.52
C VAL A 214 3.00 -15.40 -17.80
N GLU A 215 1.94 -14.58 -17.85
CA GLU A 215 1.09 -14.46 -19.04
C GLU A 215 1.86 -14.03 -20.29
N LEU A 216 2.86 -13.15 -20.15
CA LEU A 216 3.71 -12.71 -21.25
C LEU A 216 4.63 -13.82 -21.73
N ILE A 217 5.32 -14.50 -20.81
CA ILE A 217 6.25 -15.59 -21.14
C ILE A 217 5.50 -16.70 -21.88
N ASP A 218 4.32 -17.10 -21.39
CA ASP A 218 3.47 -18.10 -22.04
C ASP A 218 3.03 -17.65 -23.44
N ALA A 219 2.63 -16.38 -23.60
CA ALA A 219 2.21 -15.83 -24.89
C ALA A 219 3.35 -15.85 -25.93
N LEU A 220 4.54 -15.41 -25.53
CA LEU A 220 5.73 -15.42 -26.39
C LEU A 220 6.20 -16.84 -26.73
N ALA A 221 6.10 -17.77 -25.78
CA ALA A 221 6.40 -19.18 -26.01
C ALA A 221 5.42 -19.82 -27.01
N MET A 222 4.11 -19.55 -26.90
CA MET A 222 3.11 -20.02 -27.86
C MET A 222 3.35 -19.44 -29.26
N MET A 223 3.66 -18.15 -29.35
CA MET A 223 4.01 -17.47 -30.60
C MET A 223 5.24 -18.10 -31.26
N ASN A 224 6.29 -18.40 -30.49
CA ASN A 224 7.49 -19.10 -30.98
C ASN A 224 7.19 -20.51 -31.51
N MET A 225 6.18 -21.17 -30.96
CA MET A 225 5.73 -22.50 -31.42
C MET A 225 4.71 -22.42 -32.57
N GLY A 226 4.33 -21.22 -33.03
CA GLY A 226 3.28 -21.03 -34.04
C GLY A 226 1.88 -21.45 -33.57
N ARG A 227 1.65 -21.48 -32.24
CA ARG A 227 0.37 -21.83 -31.63
C ARG A 227 -0.44 -20.56 -31.31
N PRO A 228 -1.79 -20.64 -31.31
CA PRO A 228 -2.62 -19.49 -30.92
C PRO A 228 -2.33 -19.09 -29.47
N ILE A 229 -2.16 -17.79 -29.22
CA ILE A 229 -1.81 -17.21 -27.91
C ILE A 229 -3.01 -17.25 -26.96
N ARG A 230 -4.22 -17.03 -27.48
CA ARG A 230 -5.45 -17.42 -26.78
C ARG A 230 -5.64 -18.93 -26.90
N ALA A 231 -5.56 -19.63 -25.77
CA ALA A 231 -6.19 -20.93 -25.66
C ALA A 231 -7.68 -20.77 -25.97
N VAL A 232 -8.11 -21.27 -27.12
CA VAL A 232 -9.51 -21.60 -27.35
C VAL A 232 -9.94 -22.42 -26.13
N PRO A 233 -10.97 -22.00 -25.35
CA PRO A 233 -11.38 -22.78 -24.19
C PRO A 233 -11.60 -24.21 -24.66
N ALA A 234 -11.04 -25.21 -23.96
CA ALA A 234 -11.02 -26.62 -24.36
C ALA A 234 -12.40 -27.19 -24.80
N ALA A 235 -13.49 -26.52 -24.44
CA ALA A 235 -14.84 -26.75 -24.96
C ALA A 235 -14.96 -26.60 -26.49
N ALA A 236 -14.29 -25.63 -27.11
CA ALA A 236 -14.35 -25.40 -28.55
C ALA A 236 -13.41 -26.33 -29.36
N GLU A 237 -12.33 -26.81 -28.76
CA GLU A 237 -11.49 -27.88 -29.35
C GLU A 237 -12.23 -29.22 -29.38
N ARG A 238 -13.00 -29.54 -28.31
CA ARG A 238 -13.88 -30.72 -28.29
C ARG A 238 -15.05 -30.61 -29.27
N ALA A 239 -15.58 -29.41 -29.51
CA ALA A 239 -16.63 -29.19 -30.50
C ALA A 239 -16.15 -29.36 -31.95
N ALA A 240 -14.89 -28.99 -32.23
CA ALA A 240 -14.29 -29.14 -33.56
C ALA A 240 -13.90 -30.60 -33.89
N ILE A 241 -13.53 -31.40 -32.88
CA ILE A 241 -13.19 -32.82 -33.05
C ILE A 241 -14.45 -33.71 -33.10
N GLY A 242 -15.54 -33.30 -32.42
CA GLY A 242 -16.80 -34.06 -32.35
C GLY A 242 -17.72 -33.95 -33.57
N SER A 243 -17.43 -33.11 -34.57
CA SER A 243 -18.26 -32.94 -35.77
C SER A 243 -17.70 -33.62 -37.02
N GLY A 244 -16.63 -34.42 -36.89
CA GLY A 244 -15.85 -34.94 -38.02
C GLY A 244 -16.05 -36.42 -38.37
N ASP A 245 -16.83 -37.20 -37.61
CA ASP A 245 -16.81 -38.69 -37.72
C ASP A 245 -18.18 -39.36 -37.98
N ASP A 246 -19.25 -38.60 -38.24
CA ASP A 246 -20.63 -39.15 -38.32
C ASP A 246 -21.20 -39.35 -39.74
N ASP A 247 -20.36 -39.48 -40.80
CA ASP A 247 -20.91 -39.67 -42.16
C ASP A 247 -20.19 -40.67 -43.06
N VAL A 248 -19.80 -41.84 -42.55
CA VAL A 248 -19.62 -43.03 -43.41
C VAL A 248 -19.95 -44.32 -42.66
N THR A 249 -21.23 -44.70 -42.57
CA THR A 249 -21.60 -46.13 -42.73
C THR A 249 -23.10 -46.32 -42.96
N THR A 250 -23.38 -47.25 -43.88
CA THR A 250 -24.62 -48.04 -44.02
C THR A 250 -25.83 -47.39 -44.68
N THR A 251 -25.97 -47.59 -46.00
CA THR A 251 -27.23 -48.08 -46.57
C THR A 251 -26.98 -48.92 -47.84
N ASP A 252 -26.63 -50.19 -47.64
CA ASP A 252 -26.89 -51.27 -48.60
C ASP A 252 -28.00 -52.14 -48.00
N ALA A 253 -29.21 -52.04 -48.55
CA ALA A 253 -30.30 -53.03 -48.44
C ALA A 253 -31.37 -52.73 -49.51
#